data_AF-A0A661NRV0-F1
#
_entry.id   AF-A0A661NRV0-F1
#
_cell.length_a   1.000
_cell.length_b   1.000
_cell.length_c   1.000
_cell.angle_alpha   90.00
_cell.angle_beta   90.00
_cell.angle_gamma   90.00
#
_symmetry.space_group_name_H-M   'P 1'
#
loop_
_entity.id
_entity.type
_entity.pdbx_description
1 polymer ?
#
loop_
_entity_poly.entity_id
_entity_poly.type
_entity_poly.pdbx_seq_one_letter_code
_entity_poly.pdbx_strand_id
1 'polypeptide(L)' 'DGTSRTVDNYILGLRHKLERDPAHPRHLKTVRQVGYVLET' A
#
# COMPACT_ATOMS: atom_id res chain seq x y z
N ASP A 1 -1.59 -18.66 6.39
CA ASP A 1 -1.18 -17.39 5.76
C ASP A 1 -1.67 -16.21 6.61
N GLY A 2 -0.84 -15.76 7.55
CA GLY A 2 -1.13 -14.61 8.43
C GLY A 2 -0.34 -13.36 8.04
N THR A 3 0.61 -13.50 7.11
CA THR A 3 1.54 -12.44 6.72
C THR A 3 0.92 -11.45 5.74
N SER A 4 0.07 -11.91 4.83
CA SER A 4 -0.58 -11.05 3.82
C SER A 4 -1.44 -9.94 4.47
N ARG A 5 -2.30 -10.30 5.43
CA ARG A 5 -3.10 -9.32 6.21
C ARG A 5 -2.23 -8.35 7.01
N THR A 6 -1.07 -8.80 7.51
CA THR A 6 -0.14 -7.94 8.24
C THR A 6 0.53 -6.93 7.31
N VAL A 7 0.95 -7.34 6.11
CA VAL A 7 1.51 -6.44 5.09
C VAL A 7 0.49 -5.39 4.69
N ASP A 8 -0.76 -5.79 4.41
CA ASP A 8 -1.83 -4.87 4.00
C ASP A 8 -2.06 -3.77 5.05
N ASN A 9 -2.04 -4.11 6.33
CA ASN A 9 -2.17 -3.15 7.44
C ASN A 9 -1.02 -2.13 7.46
N TYR A 10 0.21 -2.59 7.26
CA TYR A 10 1.36 -1.68 7.19
C TYR A 10 1.31 -0.78 5.94
N ILE A 11 0.89 -1.32 4.79
CA ILE A 11 0.72 -0.51 3.56
C ILE A 11 -0.34 0.56 3.76
N LEU A 12 -1.47 0.24 4.40
CA LEU A 12 -2.49 1.23 4.74
C LEU A 12 -1.90 2.36 5.61
N GLY A 13 -1.13 1.99 6.64
CA GLY A 13 -0.44 2.96 7.50
C GLY A 13 0.57 3.83 6.75
N LEU A 14 1.29 3.28 5.76
CA LEU A 14 2.22 4.04 4.93
C LEU A 14 1.48 4.99 3.98
N ARG A 15 0.36 4.57 3.37
CA ARG A 15 -0.46 5.44 2.52
C ARG A 15 -0.96 6.66 3.30
N HIS A 16 -1.43 6.47 4.53
CA HIS A 16 -1.83 7.58 5.39
C HIS A 16 -0.71 8.57 5.72
N LYS A 17 0.54 8.11 5.74
CA LYS A 17 1.70 8.95 6.08
C LYS A 17 2.34 9.62 4.87
N LEU A 18 2.29 8.99 3.70
CA LEU A 18 3.09 9.38 2.53
C LEU A 18 2.23 9.90 1.37
N GLU A 19 0.98 9.45 1.24
CA GLU A 19 0.11 9.87 0.15
C GLU A 19 -0.62 11.15 0.50
N ARG A 20 -0.76 12.03 -0.48
CA ARG A 20 -1.59 13.23 -0.36
C ARG A 20 -3.06 12.86 -0.16
N ASP A 21 -3.52 11.83 -0.86
CA ASP A 21 -4.83 11.21 -0.69
C ASP A 21 -4.65 9.69 -0.56
N PRO A 22 -4.79 9.12 0.65
CA PRO A 22 -4.63 7.68 0.88
C PRO A 22 -5.63 6.81 0.11
N ALA A 23 -6.80 7.35 -0.28
CA ALA A 23 -7.80 6.62 -1.07
C ALA A 23 -7.41 6.54 -2.56
N HIS A 24 -6.57 7.46 -3.03
CA HIS A 24 -6.04 7.52 -4.39
C HIS A 24 -4.50 7.54 -4.37
N PRO A 25 -3.84 6.44 -3.95
CA PRO A 25 -2.40 6.40 -3.73
C PRO A 25 -1.63 6.60 -5.03
N ARG A 26 -0.71 7.56 -5.05
CA ARG A 26 0.09 7.91 -6.23
C ARG A 26 1.43 7.19 -6.23
N HIS A 27 2.00 6.91 -5.07
CA HIS A 27 3.35 6.35 -4.91
C HIS A 27 3.31 4.87 -4.50
N LEU A 28 2.46 4.47 -3.57
CA LEU A 28 2.32 3.09 -3.07
C LEU A 28 1.12 2.38 -3.71
N LYS A 29 1.31 1.87 -4.92
CA LYS A 29 0.24 1.27 -5.74
C LYS A 29 0.08 -0.22 -5.45
N THR A 30 -1.16 -0.72 -5.58
CA THR A 30 -1.47 -2.15 -5.50
C THR A 30 -1.38 -2.77 -6.90
N VAL A 31 -0.58 -3.81 -7.04
CA VAL A 31 -0.54 -4.68 -8.22
C VAL A 31 -1.30 -5.95 -7.87
N ARG A 32 -2.50 -6.10 -8.46
CA ARG A 32 -3.40 -7.22 -8.14
C ARG A 32 -2.69 -8.56 -8.36
N GLN A 33 -2.83 -9.48 -7.41
CA GLN A 33 -2.23 -10.82 -7.39
C GLN A 33 -0.69 -10.85 -7.31
N VAL A 34 -0.02 -9.69 -7.19
CA VAL A 34 1.45 -9.59 -7.08
C VAL A 34 1.86 -8.94 -5.77
N GLY A 35 1.22 -7.85 -5.37
CA GLY A 35 1.53 -7.12 -4.14
C GLY A 35 1.50 -5.61 -4.32
N TYR A 36 2.59 -4.94 -3.95
CA TYR A 36 2.70 -3.48 -3.92
C TYR A 36 3.97 -2.99 -4.61
N VAL A 37 3.90 -1.80 -5.21
CA VAL A 37 5.03 -1.15 -5.86
C VAL A 37 5.15 0.28 -5.36
N LEU A 38 6.40 0.74 -5.21
CA LEU A 38 6.73 2.13 -5.00
C LEU A 38 7.07 2.79 -6.34
N GLU A 39 6.30 3.79 -6.72
CA GLU A 39 6.49 4.62 -7.90
C GLU A 39 6.74 6.08 -7.48
N THR A 40 7.71 6.74 -8.12
CA THR A 40 8.11 8.13 -7.85
C THR A 40 7.44 9.12 -8.79
#